data_AF-A0A432L8M7-F1
#
_entry.id   AF-A0A432L8M7-F1
#
_cell.length_a   1.000
_cell.length_b   1.000
_cell.length_c   1.000
_cell.angle_alpha   90.00
_cell.angle_beta   90.00
_cell.angle_gamma   90.00
#
_symmetry.space_group_name_H-M   'P 1'
#
loop_
_entity.id
_entity.type
_entity.pdbx_description
1 polymer ?
#
loop_
_entity_poly.entity_id
_entity_poly.type
_entity_poly.pdbx_seq_one_letter_code
_entity_poly.pdbx_strand_id
1 'polypeptide(L)'
;MNHNHNIYSTFENTLKSFNLHNVTPETIIECKDITMVVSLVSRGVGISIIPRMNYEIPAPEHITVYELNKIKISVQPVLISRRETTMSSGTRNLWNLF
;
A
#
# COMPACT_ATOMS: atom_id res chain seq x y z
N MET A 1 21.57 18.97 -0.88
CA MET A 1 21.42 17.71 -1.66
C MET A 1 19.95 17.43 -1.82
N ASN A 2 19.40 17.60 -3.02
CA ASN A 2 18.00 17.34 -3.33
C ASN A 2 17.76 15.84 -3.38
N HIS A 3 17.08 15.28 -2.39
CA HIS A 3 16.46 13.96 -2.50
C HIS A 3 15.02 14.16 -2.95
N ASN A 4 14.81 14.29 -4.26
CA ASN A 4 13.49 14.12 -4.85
C ASN A 4 13.19 12.61 -4.88
N HIS A 5 12.92 12.04 -3.70
CA HIS A 5 12.26 10.75 -3.60
C HIS A 5 10.78 11.03 -3.88
N ASN A 6 10.35 10.80 -5.12
CA ASN A 6 8.96 10.99 -5.50
C ASN A 6 8.15 9.81 -4.93
N ILE A 7 7.84 9.88 -3.64
CA ILE A 7 7.08 8.86 -2.89
C ILE A 7 5.61 9.03 -3.30
N TYR A 8 5.23 8.45 -4.44
CA TYR A 8 3.82 8.32 -4.77
C TYR A 8 3.23 7.17 -3.96
N SER A 9 2.10 7.43 -3.29
CA SER A 9 1.32 6.38 -2.62
C SER A 9 0.84 5.35 -3.64
N THR A 10 0.56 4.12 -3.20
CA THR A 10 -0.01 3.08 -4.08
C THR A 10 -1.28 3.57 -4.80
N PHE A 11 -2.07 4.42 -4.14
CA PHE A 11 -3.25 5.06 -4.70
C PHE A 11 -2.90 5.95 -5.92
N GLU A 12 -1.97 6.89 -5.76
CA GLU A 12 -1.56 7.78 -6.86
C GLU A 12 -0.97 7.01 -8.05
N ASN A 13 -0.16 5.99 -7.77
CA ASN A 13 0.40 5.13 -8.83
C ASN A 13 -0.70 4.35 -9.57
N THR A 14 -1.73 3.90 -8.84
CA THR A 14 -2.89 3.21 -9.43
C THR A 14 -3.67 4.17 -10.34
N LEU A 15 -4.01 5.37 -9.86
CA LEU A 15 -4.69 6.40 -10.66
C LEU A 15 -3.88 6.79 -11.90
N LYS A 16 -2.57 6.97 -11.75
CA LYS A 16 -1.67 7.24 -12.88
C LYS A 16 -1.72 6.13 -13.92
N SER A 17 -1.78 4.86 -13.50
CA SER A 17 -1.89 3.72 -14.40
C SER A 17 -3.21 3.73 -15.19
N PHE A 18 -4.32 4.06 -14.54
CA PHE A 18 -5.62 4.24 -15.20
C PHE A 18 -5.57 5.37 -16.24
N ASN A 19 -5.02 6.53 -15.85
CA ASN A 19 -4.85 7.69 -16.73
C ASN A 19 -4.00 7.36 -17.97
N LEU A 20 -2.92 6.57 -17.82
CA LEU A 20 -2.08 6.13 -18.95
C LEU A 20 -2.84 5.28 -19.98
N HIS A 21 -3.93 4.64 -19.58
CA HIS A 21 -4.77 3.83 -20.47
C HIS A 21 -6.04 4.56 -20.92
N ASN A 22 -6.16 5.87 -20.64
CA ASN A 22 -7.36 6.68 -20.90
C ASN A 22 -8.64 6.09 -20.26
N VAL A 23 -8.48 5.45 -19.10
CA VAL A 23 -9.60 4.92 -18.32
C VAL A 23 -9.73 5.76 -17.06
N THR A 24 -10.95 6.18 -16.72
CA THR A 24 -11.25 6.83 -15.46
C THR A 24 -11.96 5.83 -14.54
N PRO A 25 -11.38 5.45 -13.40
CA PRO A 25 -12.05 4.54 -12.47
C PRO A 25 -13.23 5.24 -11.79
N GLU A 26 -14.36 4.56 -11.65
CA GLU A 26 -15.47 5.00 -10.81
C GLU A 26 -15.19 4.62 -9.35
N THR A 27 -14.58 5.54 -8.60
CA THR A 27 -14.27 5.32 -7.18
C THR A 27 -15.52 5.56 -6.33
N ILE A 28 -16.15 4.48 -5.88
CA ILE A 28 -17.34 4.55 -5.01
C ILE A 28 -17.00 4.79 -3.54
N ILE A 29 -15.84 4.28 -3.07
CA ILE A 29 -15.39 4.36 -1.67
C ILE A 29 -13.85 4.36 -1.62
N GLU A 30 -13.28 5.25 -0.79
CA GLU A 30 -11.87 5.20 -0.39
C GLU A 30 -11.73 4.63 1.02
N CYS A 31 -10.81 3.69 1.21
CA CYS A 31 -10.56 3.04 2.50
C CYS A 31 -9.11 3.27 2.96
N LYS A 32 -8.93 3.56 4.26
CA LYS A 32 -7.61 3.72 4.87
C LYS A 32 -7.03 2.42 5.41
N ASP A 33 -7.86 1.39 5.56
CA ASP A 33 -7.51 0.12 6.19
C ASP A 33 -7.92 -1.06 5.28
N ILE A 34 -7.04 -2.06 5.17
CA ILE A 34 -7.23 -3.20 4.28
C ILE A 34 -8.34 -4.14 4.75
N THR A 35 -8.55 -4.25 6.06
CA THR A 35 -9.63 -5.05 6.65
C THR A 35 -10.99 -4.49 6.26
N MET A 36 -11.11 -3.16 6.22
CA MET A 36 -12.32 -2.49 5.73
C MET A 36 -12.56 -2.76 4.24
N VAL A 37 -11.50 -2.73 3.41
CA VAL A 37 -11.60 -3.08 1.98
C VAL A 37 -12.11 -4.51 1.82
N VAL A 38 -11.50 -5.47 2.51
CA VAL A 38 -11.86 -6.89 2.46
C VAL A 38 -13.33 -7.09 2.89
N SER A 39 -13.76 -6.42 3.96
CA SER A 39 -15.15 -6.47 4.42
C SER A 39 -16.14 -5.95 3.36
N LEU A 40 -15.86 -4.83 2.71
CA LEU A 40 -16.73 -4.28 1.68
C LEU A 40 -16.79 -5.15 0.42
N VAL A 41 -15.64 -5.67 -0.02
CA VAL A 41 -15.57 -6.60 -1.16
C VAL A 41 -16.32 -7.89 -0.86
N SER A 42 -16.16 -8.45 0.35
CA SER A 42 -16.88 -9.67 0.77
C SER A 42 -18.40 -9.51 0.73
N ARG A 43 -18.90 -8.28 0.91
CA ARG A 43 -20.33 -7.94 0.89
C ARG A 43 -20.84 -7.56 -0.52
N GLY A 44 -20.00 -7.67 -1.55
CA GLY A 44 -20.39 -7.39 -2.94
C GLY A 44 -20.50 -5.91 -3.29
N VAL A 45 -19.90 -5.00 -2.49
CA VAL A 45 -19.95 -3.55 -2.76
C VAL A 45 -19.21 -3.19 -4.05
N GLY A 46 -18.18 -3.95 -4.42
CA GLY A 46 -17.41 -3.75 -5.65
C GLY A 46 -16.11 -4.54 -5.65
N ILE A 47 -15.18 -4.13 -6.53
CA ILE A 47 -13.81 -4.63 -6.59
C ILE A 47 -12.84 -3.60 -5.98
N SER A 48 -11.67 -4.06 -5.53
CA SER A 48 -10.64 -3.17 -5.00
C SER A 48 -9.26 -3.57 -5.50
N ILE A 49 -8.36 -2.59 -5.53
CA ILE A 49 -6.93 -2.77 -5.82
C ILE A 49 -6.18 -2.49 -4.52
N ILE A 50 -5.48 -3.50 -4.02
CA ILE A 50 -4.67 -3.43 -2.80
C ILE A 50 -3.20 -3.66 -3.14
N PRO A 51 -2.25 -3.06 -2.40
CA PRO A 51 -0.85 -3.44 -2.52
C PRO A 51 -0.66 -4.92 -2.20
N ARG A 52 0.28 -5.58 -2.87
CA ARG A 52 0.70 -6.91 -2.48
C ARG A 52 1.36 -6.86 -1.10
N MET A 53 0.82 -7.61 -0.16
CA MET A 53 1.34 -7.72 1.21
C MET A 53 1.93 -9.12 1.43
N ASN A 54 2.99 -9.21 2.24
CA ASN A 54 3.63 -10.50 2.57
C ASN A 54 2.95 -11.25 3.71
N TYR A 55 1.87 -10.70 4.29
CA TYR A 55 1.08 -11.39 5.31
C TYR A 55 -0.22 -11.91 4.70
N GLU A 56 -0.66 -13.07 5.19
CA GLU A 56 -1.96 -13.63 4.83
C GLU A 56 -3.05 -12.67 5.33
N ILE A 57 -3.82 -12.12 4.41
CA ILE A 57 -5.05 -11.43 4.74
C ILE A 57 -6.07 -12.55 5.00
N PRO A 58 -6.71 -12.61 6.18
CA PRO A 58 -7.82 -13.53 6.40
C PRO A 58 -8.98 -13.09 5.50
N ALA A 59 -8.96 -13.59 4.26
CA ALA A 59 -9.98 -13.34 3.27
C ALA A 59 -11.08 -14.38 3.47
N PRO A 60 -12.35 -13.97 3.61
CA PRO A 60 -13.48 -14.88 3.57
C PRO A 60 -13.45 -15.78 2.32
N GLU A 61 -13.95 -17.01 2.42
CA GLU A 61 -13.91 -18.04 1.34
C GLU A 61 -14.46 -17.57 -0.03
N HIS A 62 -15.22 -16.48 -0.05
CA HIS A 62 -15.87 -15.93 -1.25
C HIS A 62 -15.13 -14.74 -1.88
N ILE A 63 -13.92 -14.40 -1.43
CA ILE A 63 -13.09 -13.39 -2.10
C ILE A 63 -12.09 -14.08 -3.02
N THR A 64 -12.09 -13.68 -4.29
CA THR A 64 -11.03 -14.06 -5.24
C THR A 64 -10.02 -12.93 -5.38
N VAL A 65 -8.73 -13.26 -5.21
CA VAL A 65 -7.63 -12.30 -5.37
C VAL A 65 -6.91 -12.59 -6.69
N TYR A 66 -6.74 -11.54 -7.51
CA TYR A 66 -6.02 -11.62 -8.78
C TYR A 66 -4.73 -10.81 -8.71
N GLU A 67 -3.60 -11.43 -9.01
CA GLU A 67 -2.30 -10.78 -9.07
C GLU A 67 -2.12 -10.03 -10.39
N LEU A 68 -1.91 -8.71 -10.32
CA LEU A 68 -1.70 -7.83 -11.48
C LEU A 68 -0.21 -7.79 -11.88
N ASN A 69 0.27 -8.83 -12.54
CA ASN A 69 1.70 -9.00 -12.89
C ASN A 69 2.30 -7.89 -13.78
N LYS A 70 1.46 -7.12 -14.49
CA LYS A 70 1.91 -6.02 -15.37
C LYS A 70 2.18 -4.72 -14.61
N ILE A 71 1.68 -4.59 -13.39
CA ILE A 71 1.84 -3.38 -12.57
C ILE A 71 2.83 -3.70 -11.44
N LYS A 72 4.09 -3.29 -11.63
CA LYS A 72 5.13 -3.46 -10.60
C LYS A 72 5.25 -2.19 -9.77
N ILE A 73 4.38 -2.05 -8.78
CA ILE A 73 4.51 -1.02 -7.74
C ILE A 73 5.17 -1.68 -6.53
N SER A 74 6.37 -1.23 -6.20
CA SER A 74 7.08 -1.66 -4.99
C SER A 74 7.14 -0.49 -4.02
N VAL A 75 6.61 -0.69 -2.82
CA VAL A 75 6.73 0.26 -1.70
C VAL A 75 7.77 -0.31 -0.75
N GLN A 76 8.86 0.43 -0.55
CA GLN A 76 9.89 0.06 0.42
C GLN A 76 9.61 0.83 1.72
N PRO A 77 9.41 0.15 2.86
CA PRO A 77 9.33 0.83 4.14
C PRO A 77 10.69 1.48 4.43
N VAL A 78 10.66 2.71 4.93
CA VAL A 78 11.88 3.43 5.33
C VAL A 78 11.78 3.82 6.80
N LEU A 79 12.83 3.53 7.56
CA LEU A 79 12.99 4.07 8.91
C LEU A 79 13.57 5.48 8.82
N ILE A 80 12.96 6.43 9.52
CA ILE A 80 13.40 7.84 9.54
C ILE A 80 13.67 8.24 10.98
N SER A 81 14.86 8.80 11.22
CA SER A 81 15.26 9.38 12.51
C SER A 81 15.68 10.84 12.34
N ARG A 82 15.50 11.67 13.39
CA ARG A 82 16.07 13.01 13.42
C ARG A 82 17.59 12.91 13.59
N ARG A 83 18.35 13.68 12.80
CA ARG A 83 19.82 13.65 12.80
C ARG A 83 20.44 13.99 14.16
N GLU A 84 19.77 14.80 14.97
CA GLU A 84 20.33 15.40 16.19
C GLU A 84 19.88 14.73 17.50
N THR A 85 19.18 13.60 17.42
CA THR A 85 18.75 12.87 18.62
C THR A 85 19.69 11.72 18.92
N THR A 86 20.28 11.70 20.12
CA THR A 86 20.98 10.52 20.66
C THR A 86 19.99 9.37 20.76
N MET A 87 20.18 8.33 19.94
CA MET A 87 19.35 7.13 20.02
C MET A 87 19.66 6.39 21.32
N SER A 88 18.62 6.12 22.11
CA SER A 88 18.74 5.20 23.25
C SER A 88 19.18 3.81 22.78
N SER A 89 19.71 2.99 23.69
CA SER A 89 20.04 1.58 23.40
C SER A 89 18.83 0.81 22.86
N GLY A 90 17.64 1.01 23.44
CA GLY A 90 16.39 0.40 22.97
C GLY A 90 16.03 0.82 21.54
N THR A 91 16.14 2.11 21.21
CA THR A 91 15.87 2.61 19.85
C THR A 91 16.87 2.05 18.84
N ARG A 92 18.15 1.90 19.22
CA ARG A 92 19.18 1.31 18.36
C ARG A 92 18.94 -0.17 18.10
N ASN A 93 18.53 -0.91 19.13
CA ASN A 93 18.16 -2.32 18.97
C ASN A 93 16.97 -2.47 18.02
N LEU A 94 15.93 -1.67 18.20
CA LEU A 94 14.77 -1.66 17.29
C LEU A 94 15.16 -1.31 15.85
N TRP A 95 16.04 -0.31 15.67
CA TRP A 95 16.50 0.09 14.34
C TRP A 95 17.22 -1.04 13.59
N ASN A 96 17.95 -1.90 14.31
CA ASN A 96 18.68 -3.03 13.74
C ASN A 96 17.80 -4.26 13.45
N LEU A 97 16.50 -4.24 13.80
CA LEU A 97 15.57 -5.34 13.52
C LEU A 97 14.94 -5.27 12.12
N PHE A 98 15.08 -4.14 11.43
CA PHE A 98 14.55 -3.90 10.08
C PHE A 98 15.72 -3.75 9.09
#